data_AF-A0A9D7FES8-F1
#
_entry.id   AF-A0A9D7FES8-F1
#
_cell.length_a   1.000
_cell.length_b   1.000
_cell.length_c   1.000
_cell.angle_alpha   90.00
_cell.angle_beta   90.00
_cell.angle_gamma   90.00
#
_symmetry.space_group_name_H-M   'P 1'
#
loop_
_entity.id
_entity.type
_entity.pdbx_description
1 polymer ?
#
loop_
_entity_poly.entity_id
_entity_poly.type
_entity_poly.pdbx_seq_one_letter_code
_entity_poly.pdbx_strand_id
1 'polypeptide(L)'
;MNTYTIYAYFNADQIQAVLNSIVMLMGSTAPDGDYLSVLRVAGMIGLILSVTMGLVRARGEDAGMYLIMMALFYSILFVPRVTVTIEEKGGYAAGAPVAVDNVPLGLAFFAATTSHIGYWLTERTETMFSLPSTELMLGSHGLFGAARTLRESQSAAMPDPVLAQDMVNFMRDCINPELITSSATVASLMKSTNLWNDFNALGLINPGRMVVLAGSSTVEPCDTAYTTTLGSRLAPAATEEASRIARILSPSAPLANANTMLAAMLPAAESLIMTASASTTEGIRQRMMINMLNDTSANMAQIMNDPSAAQTALGTAMASQAPMQAIASWPRLRRKRCPWFATPSNWPFWELSPSYWFSLLCGKQGRIGVAILRDDHALGAVVGTPVRHR
;
A
#
# COMPACT_ATOMS: atom_id res chain seq x y z
N MET A 1 -4.19 5.91 40.62
CA MET A 1 -3.23 6.46 39.64
C MET A 1 -4.02 6.73 38.37
N ASN A 2 -4.08 7.98 37.90
CA ASN A 2 -4.85 8.34 36.71
C ASN A 2 -4.05 7.86 35.49
N THR A 3 -4.40 6.70 34.95
CA THR A 3 -3.82 6.16 33.72
C THR A 3 -4.55 6.75 32.52
N TYR A 4 -3.81 7.40 31.62
CA TYR A 4 -4.37 7.90 30.35
C TYR A 4 -4.13 6.87 29.26
N THR A 5 -5.20 6.47 28.58
CA THR A 5 -5.14 5.52 27.46
C THR A 5 -5.04 6.25 26.13
N ILE A 6 -4.07 5.87 25.31
CA ILE A 6 -3.92 6.34 23.92
C ILE A 6 -4.17 5.15 22.99
N TYR A 7 -5.15 5.28 22.11
CA TYR A 7 -5.35 4.34 21.02
C TYR A 7 -4.43 4.65 19.85
N ALA A 8 -3.69 3.64 19.39
CA ALA A 8 -2.78 3.67 18.26
C ALA A 8 -3.22 2.68 17.18
N TYR A 9 -2.92 2.97 15.91
CA TYR A 9 -3.20 2.08 14.78
C TYR A 9 -1.90 1.80 14.02
N PHE A 10 -1.39 0.57 14.08
CA PHE A 10 -0.20 0.09 13.36
C PHE A 10 1.11 0.85 13.63
N ASN A 11 1.15 1.73 14.64
CA ASN A 11 2.27 2.63 14.90
C ASN A 11 2.56 2.82 16.40
N ALA A 12 2.18 1.86 17.26
CA ALA A 12 2.36 1.98 18.71
C ALA A 12 3.83 2.19 19.11
N ASP A 13 4.76 1.49 18.45
CA ASP A 13 6.22 1.66 18.67
C ASP A 13 6.71 3.07 18.33
N GLN A 14 6.19 3.67 17.25
CA GLN A 14 6.52 5.05 16.88
C GLN A 14 6.00 6.05 17.92
N ILE A 15 4.77 5.85 18.40
CA ILE A 15 4.18 6.71 19.43
C ILE A 15 4.95 6.56 20.75
N GLN A 16 5.34 5.34 21.11
CA GLN A 16 6.18 5.08 22.28
C GLN A 16 7.53 5.79 22.15
N ALA A 17 8.20 5.69 21.01
CA ALA A 17 9.47 6.37 20.75
C ALA A 17 9.34 7.89 20.87
N VAL A 18 8.26 8.47 20.33
CA VAL A 18 7.97 9.91 20.46
C VAL A 18 7.74 10.30 21.92
N LEU A 19 6.92 9.56 22.67
CA LEU A 19 6.66 9.85 24.09
C LEU A 19 7.93 9.73 24.93
N ASN A 20 8.75 8.70 24.69
CA ASN A 20 10.05 8.55 25.33
C ASN A 20 11.00 9.71 25.02
N SER A 21 11.04 10.18 23.76
CA SER A 21 11.86 11.33 23.37
C SER A 21 11.44 12.63 24.08
N ILE A 22 10.13 12.83 24.25
CA ILE A 22 9.58 13.97 24.99
C ILE A 22 9.95 13.88 26.47
N VAL A 23 9.82 12.70 27.08
CA VAL A 23 10.22 12.47 28.48
C VAL A 23 11.71 12.78 28.68
N MET A 24 12.57 12.40 27.73
CA MET A 24 14.00 12.75 27.78
C MET A 24 14.23 14.27 27.66
N LEU A 25 13.55 14.95 26.73
CA LEU A 25 13.65 16.40 26.54
C LEU A 25 13.21 17.17 27.79
N MET A 26 12.10 16.75 28.41
CA MET A 26 11.53 17.34 29.62
C MET A 26 12.25 16.91 30.91
N GLY A 27 12.94 15.78 30.89
CA GLY A 27 13.66 15.19 32.02
C GLY A 27 15.06 15.77 32.24
N SER A 28 15.56 16.59 31.32
CA SER A 28 16.82 17.33 31.50
C SER A 28 16.65 18.41 32.57
N THR A 29 16.82 18.02 33.84
CA THR A 29 16.76 18.90 35.02
C THR A 29 18.00 19.77 35.19
N ALA A 30 18.88 19.83 34.19
CA ALA A 30 19.99 20.77 34.20
C ALA A 30 19.45 22.21 34.04
N PRO A 31 20.04 23.21 34.72
CA PRO A 31 19.70 24.62 34.54
C PRO A 31 19.89 25.12 33.08
N ASP A 32 20.57 24.32 32.25
CA ASP A 32 20.80 24.49 30.81
C ASP A 32 19.87 23.62 29.93
N GLY A 33 18.82 23.03 30.50
CA GLY A 33 17.85 22.22 29.76
C GLY A 33 17.13 23.06 28.70
N ASP A 34 17.38 22.76 27.43
CA ASP A 34 16.90 23.50 26.27
C ASP A 34 15.39 23.81 26.34
N TYR A 35 14.57 22.90 26.87
CA TYR A 35 13.13 23.10 27.01
C TYR A 35 12.75 24.31 27.88
N LEU A 36 13.40 24.47 29.04
CA LEU A 36 13.09 25.58 29.95
C LEU A 36 13.59 26.92 29.37
N SER A 37 14.66 26.88 28.56
CA SER A 37 15.15 28.05 27.82
C SER A 37 14.15 28.49 26.74
N VAL A 38 13.59 27.55 25.98
CA VAL A 38 12.56 27.82 24.96
C VAL A 38 11.31 28.40 25.61
N LEU A 39 10.87 27.83 26.75
CA LEU A 39 9.73 28.35 27.50
C LEU A 39 9.97 29.78 28.01
N ARG A 40 11.18 30.08 28.51
CA ARG A 40 11.55 31.43 28.96
C ARG A 40 11.50 32.42 27.81
N VAL A 41 12.02 32.06 26.64
CA VAL A 41 11.99 32.93 25.44
C VAL A 41 10.54 33.15 24.97
N ALA A 42 9.73 32.09 24.90
CA ALA A 42 8.31 32.20 24.53
C ALA A 42 7.53 33.06 25.53
N GLY A 43 7.80 32.91 26.83
CA GLY A 43 7.20 33.74 27.89
C GLY A 43 7.62 35.21 27.79
N MET A 44 8.88 35.50 27.45
CA MET A 44 9.33 36.88 27.23
C MET A 44 8.66 37.52 26.02
N ILE A 45 8.51 36.80 24.90
CA ILE A 45 7.81 37.31 23.72
C ILE A 45 6.34 37.61 24.06
N GLY A 46 5.66 36.69 24.75
CA GLY A 46 4.27 36.92 25.14
C GLY A 46 4.10 38.03 26.18
N LEU A 47 5.09 38.24 27.05
CA LEU A 47 5.14 39.39 27.96
C LEU A 47 5.33 40.70 27.20
N ILE A 48 6.22 40.76 26.21
CA ILE A 48 6.39 41.95 25.36
C ILE A 48 5.08 42.29 24.64
N LEU A 49 4.38 41.29 24.11
CA LEU A 49 3.09 41.48 23.45
C LEU A 49 2.00 41.96 24.43
N SER A 50 1.92 41.38 25.63
CA SER A 50 0.92 41.79 26.63
C SER A 50 1.18 43.21 27.16
N VAL A 51 2.44 43.58 27.37
CA VAL A 51 2.83 44.95 27.75
C VAL A 51 2.51 45.93 26.62
N THR A 52 2.80 45.58 25.36
CA THR A 52 2.50 46.45 24.21
C THR A 52 1.00 46.69 24.07
N MET A 53 0.17 45.66 24.22
CA MET A 53 -1.29 45.80 24.19
C MET A 53 -1.85 46.56 25.41
N GLY A 54 -1.28 46.34 26.60
CA GLY A 54 -1.66 47.06 27.82
C GLY A 54 -1.33 48.56 27.74
N LEU A 55 -0.23 48.91 27.06
CA LEU A 55 0.19 50.30 26.84
C LEU A 55 -0.74 51.03 25.85
N VAL A 56 -1.21 50.34 24.80
CA VAL A 56 -2.24 50.87 23.88
C VAL A 56 -3.58 51.09 24.58
N ARG A 57 -3.92 50.27 25.58
CA ARG A 57 -5.17 50.37 26.35
C ARG A 57 -5.05 51.18 27.65
N ALA A 58 -3.88 51.76 27.92
CA ALA A 58 -3.55 52.51 29.14
C ALA A 58 -3.89 51.77 30.46
N ARG A 59 -3.84 50.44 30.45
CA ARG A 59 -4.07 49.58 31.62
C ARG A 59 -2.91 48.59 31.75
N GLY A 60 -2.00 48.85 32.69
CA GLY A 60 -0.85 47.97 32.97
C GLY A 60 -1.21 46.65 33.70
N GLU A 61 -2.46 46.52 34.16
CA GLU A 61 -2.96 45.33 34.85
C GLU A 61 -2.96 44.08 33.95
N ASP A 62 -3.14 44.28 32.65
CA ASP A 62 -3.20 43.22 31.64
C ASP A 62 -1.89 42.40 31.56
N ALA A 63 -0.74 43.03 31.81
CA ALA A 63 0.57 42.35 31.80
C ALA A 63 0.77 41.46 33.05
N GLY A 64 0.24 41.87 34.21
CA GLY A 64 0.28 41.08 35.44
C GLY A 64 -0.59 39.84 35.35
N MET A 65 -1.82 39.98 34.83
CA MET A 65 -2.71 38.85 34.56
C MET A 65 -2.11 37.86 33.55
N TYR A 66 -1.41 38.35 32.51
CA TYR A 66 -0.72 37.48 31.56
C TYR A 66 0.32 36.59 32.24
N LEU A 67 1.18 37.15 33.11
CA LEU A 67 2.19 36.38 33.85
C LEU A 67 1.55 35.35 34.79
N ILE A 68 0.48 35.73 35.49
CA ILE A 68 -0.23 34.82 36.40
C ILE A 68 -0.89 33.69 35.60
N MET A 69 -1.55 33.99 34.48
CA MET A 69 -2.17 32.97 33.63
C MET A 69 -1.13 32.05 32.98
N MET A 70 0.02 32.58 32.56
CA MET A 70 1.12 31.81 32.00
C MET A 70 1.72 30.85 33.05
N ALA A 71 1.96 31.34 34.27
CA ALA A 71 2.46 30.53 35.37
C ALA A 71 1.44 29.45 35.78
N LEU A 72 0.15 29.80 35.82
CA LEU A 72 -0.94 28.89 36.14
C LEU A 72 -1.05 27.79 35.07
N PHE A 73 -1.08 28.16 33.79
CA PHE A 73 -1.16 27.21 32.68
C PHE A 73 0.04 26.27 32.67
N TYR A 74 1.25 26.79 32.87
CA TYR A 74 2.45 25.97 32.99
C TYR A 74 2.36 24.99 34.17
N SER A 75 1.93 25.48 35.34
CA SER A 75 1.84 24.68 36.57
C SER A 75 0.80 23.57 36.48
N ILE A 76 -0.32 23.80 35.80
CA ILE A 76 -1.37 22.78 35.67
C ILE A 76 -1.02 21.78 34.57
N LEU A 77 -0.44 22.25 33.46
CA LEU A 77 -0.33 21.44 32.26
C LEU A 77 0.99 20.66 32.17
N PHE A 78 2.11 21.26 32.58
CA PHE A 78 3.45 20.72 32.33
C PHE A 78 4.19 20.21 33.58
N VAL A 79 3.77 20.64 34.78
CA VAL A 79 4.37 20.19 36.04
C VAL A 79 3.88 18.79 36.47
N PRO A 80 2.57 18.47 36.47
CA PRO A 80 2.13 17.14 36.86
C PRO A 80 2.53 16.11 35.79
N ARG A 81 3.20 15.05 36.24
CA ARG A 81 3.60 13.90 35.43
C ARG A 81 2.61 12.76 35.61
N VAL A 82 2.23 12.14 34.50
CA VAL A 82 1.29 11.01 34.46
C VAL A 82 1.85 9.86 33.65
N THR A 83 1.36 8.66 33.94
CA THR A 83 1.67 7.45 33.16
C THR A 83 0.63 7.28 32.07
N VAL A 84 1.11 7.05 30.85
CA VAL A 84 0.29 6.86 29.65
C VAL A 84 0.41 5.41 29.20
N THR A 85 -0.73 4.77 28.96
CA THR A 85 -0.81 3.41 28.42
C THR A 85 -1.23 3.48 26.95
N ILE A 86 -0.40 2.95 26.06
CA ILE A 86 -0.68 2.87 24.63
C ILE A 86 -1.35 1.52 24.36
N GLU A 87 -2.58 1.55 23.85
CA GLU A 87 -3.29 0.38 23.35
C GLU A 87 -3.28 0.40 21.83
N GLU A 88 -2.70 -0.62 21.20
CA GLU A 88 -2.77 -0.78 19.75
C GLU A 88 -4.09 -1.45 19.35
N LYS A 89 -4.84 -0.79 18.46
CA LYS A 89 -6.01 -1.35 17.78
C LYS A 89 -5.58 -1.67 16.34
N GLY A 90 -5.54 -2.96 16.02
CA GLY A 90 -5.00 -3.47 14.75
C GLY A 90 -3.53 -3.85 14.82
N GLY A 91 -3.04 -4.55 13.78
CA GLY A 91 -1.63 -4.89 13.68
C GLY A 91 -1.15 -6.06 14.55
N TYR A 92 0.14 -6.35 14.45
CA TYR A 92 0.81 -7.48 15.11
C TYR A 92 0.83 -7.38 16.65
N ALA A 93 0.77 -6.15 17.19
CA ALA A 93 0.97 -5.86 18.61
C ALA A 93 -0.33 -5.48 19.36
N ALA A 94 -1.49 -5.85 18.82
CA ALA A 94 -2.83 -5.61 19.41
C ALA A 94 -3.09 -6.24 20.80
N GLY A 95 -2.07 -6.75 21.51
CA GLY A 95 -2.23 -7.54 22.73
C GLY A 95 -1.49 -7.04 23.98
N ALA A 96 -0.48 -6.17 23.87
CA ALA A 96 0.30 -5.74 25.04
C ALA A 96 0.24 -4.21 25.20
N PRO A 97 -0.51 -3.69 26.19
CA PRO A 97 -0.48 -2.28 26.52
C PRO A 97 0.94 -1.87 26.91
N VAL A 98 1.51 -0.92 26.18
CA VAL A 98 2.84 -0.40 26.50
C VAL A 98 2.70 0.87 27.32
N ALA A 99 3.23 0.86 28.53
CA ALA A 99 3.20 2.02 29.43
C ALA A 99 4.45 2.88 29.23
N VAL A 100 4.26 4.20 29.13
CA VAL A 100 5.31 5.21 29.19
C VAL A 100 5.07 6.09 30.42
N ASP A 101 6.06 6.12 31.30
CA ASP A 101 6.03 6.92 32.53
C ASP A 101 6.55 8.35 32.30
N ASN A 102 6.21 9.25 33.23
CA ASN A 102 6.72 10.63 33.30
C ASN A 102 6.28 11.58 32.16
N VAL A 103 5.15 11.33 31.51
CA VAL A 103 4.63 12.22 30.46
C VAL A 103 3.93 13.44 31.09
N PRO A 104 4.15 14.67 30.58
CA PRO A 104 3.42 15.86 31.05
C PRO A 104 1.90 15.72 30.85
N LEU A 105 1.12 16.13 31.85
CA LEU A 105 -0.35 15.99 31.85
C LEU A 105 -1.00 16.58 30.59
N GLY A 106 -0.56 17.73 30.11
CA GLY A 106 -1.17 18.33 28.92
C GLY A 106 -1.02 17.50 27.68
N LEU A 107 0.18 16.99 27.45
CA LEU A 107 0.43 16.13 26.30
C LEU A 107 -0.38 14.83 26.42
N ALA A 108 -0.39 14.22 27.61
CA ALA A 108 -1.18 13.02 27.87
C ALA A 108 -2.70 13.26 27.68
N PHE A 109 -3.23 14.38 28.18
CA PHE A 109 -4.65 14.72 28.08
C PHE A 109 -5.06 14.99 26.63
N PHE A 110 -4.32 15.83 25.90
CA PHE A 110 -4.64 16.14 24.50
C PHE A 110 -4.44 14.92 23.59
N ALA A 111 -3.41 14.11 23.83
CA ALA A 111 -3.19 12.89 23.06
C ALA A 111 -4.30 11.86 23.33
N ALA A 112 -4.64 11.62 24.60
CA ALA A 112 -5.73 10.69 24.96
C ALA A 112 -7.08 11.14 24.38
N THR A 113 -7.46 12.41 24.58
CA THR A 113 -8.75 12.93 24.07
C THR A 113 -8.83 12.85 22.54
N THR A 114 -7.76 13.23 21.84
CA THR A 114 -7.70 13.14 20.37
C THR A 114 -7.80 11.68 19.90
N SER A 115 -7.09 10.76 20.57
CA SER A 115 -7.17 9.33 20.27
C SER A 115 -8.55 8.73 20.54
N HIS A 116 -9.24 9.14 21.60
CA HIS A 116 -10.62 8.71 21.88
C HIS A 116 -11.59 9.20 20.80
N ILE A 117 -11.45 10.44 20.33
CA ILE A 117 -12.26 10.97 19.23
C ILE A 117 -11.99 10.19 17.94
N GLY A 118 -10.72 9.91 17.63
CA GLY A 118 -10.34 9.12 16.46
C GLY A 118 -10.86 7.68 16.52
N TYR A 119 -10.77 7.04 17.69
CA TYR A 119 -11.34 5.71 17.93
C TYR A 119 -12.85 5.70 17.71
N TRP A 120 -13.56 6.67 18.31
CA TRP A 120 -15.01 6.81 18.12
C TRP A 120 -15.39 7.04 16.66
N LEU A 121 -14.66 7.90 15.95
CA LEU A 121 -14.92 8.14 14.53
C LEU A 121 -14.72 6.87 13.71
N THR A 122 -13.66 6.11 13.99
CA THR A 122 -13.37 4.84 13.32
C THR A 122 -14.48 3.82 13.55
N GLU A 123 -14.89 3.62 14.80
CA GLU A 123 -16.01 2.73 15.15
C GLU A 123 -17.30 3.14 14.44
N ARG A 124 -17.59 4.45 14.37
CA ARG A 124 -18.74 4.95 13.61
C ARG A 124 -18.63 4.67 12.12
N THR A 125 -17.47 4.87 11.51
CA THR A 125 -17.28 4.55 10.09
C THR A 125 -17.45 3.05 9.83
N GLU A 126 -16.93 2.18 10.69
CA GLU A 126 -17.06 0.73 10.58
C GLU A 126 -18.51 0.26 10.77
N THR A 127 -19.29 0.93 11.60
CA THR A 127 -20.72 0.62 11.72
C THR A 127 -21.55 1.04 10.50
N MET A 128 -21.13 2.11 9.81
CA MET A 128 -21.87 2.65 8.65
C MET A 128 -21.46 1.97 7.35
N PHE A 129 -20.19 1.57 7.21
CA PHE A 129 -19.72 0.71 6.14
C PHE A 129 -19.82 -0.73 6.62
N SER A 130 -20.95 -1.39 6.39
CA SER A 130 -21.11 -2.81 6.70
C SER A 130 -20.21 -3.65 5.78
N LEU A 131 -19.03 -4.03 6.25
CA LEU A 131 -18.18 -5.01 5.56
C LEU A 131 -18.60 -6.42 6.02
N PRO A 132 -18.61 -7.41 5.11
CA PRO A 132 -19.07 -8.77 5.41
C PRO A 132 -18.16 -9.53 6.39
N SER A 133 -16.98 -9.01 6.70
CA SER A 133 -16.06 -9.59 7.68
C SER A 133 -15.39 -8.52 8.54
N THR A 134 -15.15 -8.87 9.81
CA THR A 134 -14.38 -8.07 10.77
C THR A 134 -12.90 -7.93 10.39
N GLU A 135 -12.42 -8.83 9.52
CA GLU A 135 -11.07 -8.86 8.97
C GLU A 135 -10.86 -7.87 7.82
N LEU A 136 -11.88 -7.12 7.46
CA LEU A 136 -11.78 -6.05 6.46
C LEU A 136 -11.99 -4.67 7.09
N MET A 137 -12.21 -4.62 8.40
CA MET A 137 -12.39 -3.40 9.17
C MET A 137 -11.13 -2.53 9.17
N LEU A 138 -11.35 -1.22 9.24
CA LEU A 138 -10.28 -0.22 9.23
C LEU A 138 -9.34 -0.39 10.44
N GLY A 139 -9.90 -0.75 11.60
CA GLY A 139 -9.19 -0.94 12.85
C GLY A 139 -8.39 -2.23 12.93
N SER A 140 -8.66 -3.25 12.11
CA SER A 140 -7.91 -4.51 12.13
C SER A 140 -6.74 -4.51 11.15
N HIS A 141 -6.95 -3.99 9.93
CA HIS A 141 -5.96 -4.05 8.84
C HIS A 141 -5.70 -2.74 8.08
N GLY A 142 -6.28 -1.62 8.53
CA GLY A 142 -6.04 -0.30 7.95
C GLY A 142 -6.79 -0.04 6.65
N LEU A 143 -6.81 1.23 6.21
CA LEU A 143 -7.65 1.72 5.10
C LEU A 143 -7.37 1.03 3.76
N PHE A 144 -6.14 0.54 3.57
CA PHE A 144 -5.70 -0.09 2.32
C PHE A 144 -5.18 -1.52 2.52
N GLY A 145 -5.41 -2.14 3.68
CA GLY A 145 -4.92 -3.50 3.96
C GLY A 145 -5.39 -4.50 2.92
N ALA A 146 -6.70 -4.55 2.69
CA ALA A 146 -7.33 -5.45 1.72
C ALA A 146 -6.93 -5.17 0.25
N ALA A 147 -6.88 -3.89 -0.15
CA ALA A 147 -6.49 -3.53 -1.51
C ALA A 147 -5.01 -3.86 -1.78
N ARG A 148 -4.15 -3.66 -0.77
CA ARG A 148 -2.73 -4.01 -0.85
C ARG A 148 -2.53 -5.53 -0.86
N THR A 149 -3.22 -6.29 -0.01
CA THR A 149 -3.14 -7.76 -0.03
C THR A 149 -3.59 -8.32 -1.38
N LEU A 150 -4.65 -7.75 -1.96
CA LEU A 150 -5.13 -8.15 -3.28
C LEU A 150 -4.10 -7.84 -4.37
N ARG A 151 -3.49 -6.66 -4.35
CA ARG A 151 -2.48 -6.26 -5.33
C ARG A 151 -1.22 -7.11 -5.23
N GLU A 152 -0.71 -7.33 -4.02
CA GLU A 152 0.47 -8.16 -3.80
C GLU A 152 0.19 -9.63 -4.16
N SER A 153 -0.99 -10.15 -3.85
CA SER A 153 -1.38 -11.50 -4.29
C SER A 153 -1.53 -11.61 -5.81
N GLN A 154 -1.95 -10.56 -6.53
CA GLN A 154 -1.92 -10.56 -8.00
C GLN A 154 -0.51 -10.71 -8.57
N SER A 155 0.53 -10.33 -7.81
CA SER A 155 1.93 -10.51 -8.21
C SER A 155 2.52 -11.88 -7.85
N ALA A 156 1.70 -12.82 -7.37
CA ALA A 156 2.15 -14.15 -6.99
C ALA A 156 2.77 -14.89 -8.19
N ALA A 157 4.00 -15.35 -8.03
CA ALA A 157 4.70 -16.16 -9.01
C ALA A 157 5.24 -17.43 -8.34
N MET A 158 5.61 -18.43 -9.14
CA MET A 158 6.25 -19.62 -8.60
C MET A 158 7.64 -19.28 -8.07
N PRO A 159 7.95 -19.55 -6.79
CA PRO A 159 9.24 -19.20 -6.19
C PRO A 159 10.38 -20.07 -6.71
N ASP A 160 10.10 -21.33 -7.02
CA ASP A 160 11.09 -22.28 -7.55
C ASP A 160 11.20 -22.17 -9.09
N PRO A 161 12.38 -21.81 -9.63
CA PRO A 161 12.57 -21.71 -11.08
C PRO A 161 12.45 -23.07 -11.79
N VAL A 162 12.76 -24.18 -11.13
CA VAL A 162 12.62 -25.52 -11.71
C VAL A 162 11.14 -25.86 -11.88
N LEU A 163 10.33 -25.59 -10.86
CA LEU A 163 8.87 -25.77 -10.93
C LEU A 163 8.24 -24.86 -11.98
N ALA A 164 8.70 -23.61 -12.09
CA ALA A 164 8.23 -22.69 -13.10
C ALA A 164 8.51 -23.24 -14.52
N GLN A 165 9.70 -23.77 -14.77
CA GLN A 165 10.06 -24.35 -16.05
C GLN A 165 9.31 -25.67 -16.34
N ASP A 166 9.13 -26.53 -15.33
CA ASP A 166 8.32 -27.75 -15.42
C ASP A 166 6.87 -27.41 -15.79
N MET A 167 6.30 -26.35 -15.20
CA MET A 167 4.98 -25.84 -15.52
C MET A 167 4.88 -25.28 -16.94
N VAL A 168 5.88 -24.54 -17.41
CA VAL A 168 5.93 -24.04 -18.79
C VAL A 168 5.93 -25.21 -19.79
N ASN A 169 6.75 -26.24 -19.56
CA ASN A 169 6.79 -27.42 -20.41
C ASN A 169 5.47 -28.19 -20.38
N PHE A 170 4.87 -28.35 -19.20
CA PHE A 170 3.55 -28.98 -19.04
C PHE A 170 2.46 -28.20 -19.79
N MET A 171 2.42 -26.88 -19.68
CA MET A 171 1.46 -26.05 -20.40
C MET A 171 1.65 -26.15 -21.92
N ARG A 172 2.89 -26.22 -22.41
CA ARG A 172 3.21 -26.36 -23.84
C ARG A 172 2.79 -27.72 -24.40
N ASP A 173 3.18 -28.80 -23.74
CA ASP A 173 3.09 -30.15 -24.33
C ASP A 173 1.75 -30.83 -24.00
N CYS A 174 1.12 -30.48 -22.88
CA CYS A 174 -0.11 -31.11 -22.40
C CYS A 174 -1.36 -30.24 -22.60
N ILE A 175 -1.33 -28.96 -22.22
CA ILE A 175 -2.54 -28.13 -22.10
C ILE A 175 -2.84 -27.32 -23.37
N ASN A 176 -1.83 -26.64 -23.93
CA ASN A 176 -2.00 -25.78 -25.11
C ASN A 176 -2.56 -26.51 -26.35
N PRO A 177 -2.14 -27.76 -26.67
CA PRO A 177 -2.70 -28.48 -27.81
C PRO A 177 -4.19 -28.78 -27.65
N GLU A 178 -4.64 -29.06 -26.42
CA GLU A 178 -6.04 -29.38 -26.11
C GLU A 178 -6.93 -28.13 -26.05
N LEU A 179 -6.36 -26.97 -25.70
CA LEU A 179 -7.03 -25.66 -25.79
C LEU A 179 -7.33 -25.26 -27.25
N ILE A 180 -6.41 -25.57 -28.17
CA ILE A 180 -6.59 -25.27 -29.60
C ILE A 180 -7.66 -26.17 -30.22
N THR A 181 -7.71 -27.45 -29.85
CA THR A 181 -8.72 -28.39 -30.35
C THR A 181 -10.09 -28.16 -29.74
N SER A 182 -10.18 -27.60 -28.53
CA SER A 182 -11.45 -27.40 -27.82
C SER A 182 -11.72 -25.93 -27.44
N SER A 183 -12.08 -25.09 -28.42
CA SER A 183 -12.34 -23.66 -28.18
C SER A 183 -13.47 -23.37 -27.17
N ALA A 184 -14.37 -24.33 -26.91
CA ALA A 184 -15.44 -24.21 -25.91
C ALA A 184 -14.92 -24.29 -24.46
N THR A 185 -13.81 -25.00 -24.21
CA THR A 185 -13.23 -25.12 -22.86
C THR A 185 -12.56 -23.82 -22.42
N VAL A 186 -12.08 -23.01 -23.36
CA VAL A 186 -11.50 -21.67 -23.10
C VAL A 186 -12.52 -20.76 -22.42
N ALA A 187 -13.78 -20.75 -22.88
CA ALA A 187 -14.83 -19.91 -22.28
C ALA A 187 -15.19 -20.33 -20.84
N SER A 188 -15.10 -21.63 -20.54
CA SER A 188 -15.29 -22.16 -19.19
C SER A 188 -14.09 -21.84 -18.30
N LEU A 189 -12.87 -21.91 -18.83
CA LEU A 189 -11.64 -21.61 -18.09
C LEU A 189 -11.57 -20.13 -17.67
N MET A 190 -12.06 -19.22 -18.51
CA MET A 190 -12.14 -17.79 -18.20
C MET A 190 -13.07 -17.45 -17.02
N LYS A 191 -13.99 -18.36 -16.67
CA LYS A 191 -14.91 -18.21 -15.52
C LYS A 191 -14.51 -19.09 -14.33
N SER A 192 -13.40 -19.80 -14.45
CA SER A 192 -12.91 -20.73 -13.45
C SER A 192 -12.50 -20.03 -12.16
N THR A 193 -12.88 -20.62 -11.03
CA THR A 193 -12.40 -20.20 -9.70
C THR A 193 -11.14 -20.97 -9.28
N ASN A 194 -10.87 -22.12 -9.90
CA ASN A 194 -9.72 -23.00 -9.62
C ASN A 194 -9.23 -23.68 -10.92
N LEU A 195 -8.31 -23.02 -11.62
CA LEU A 195 -7.69 -23.44 -12.88
C LEU A 195 -7.10 -24.84 -12.78
N TRP A 196 -6.44 -25.14 -11.66
CA TRP A 196 -5.77 -26.43 -11.48
C TRP A 196 -6.77 -27.59 -11.52
N ASN A 197 -7.86 -27.52 -10.75
CA ASN A 197 -8.88 -28.58 -10.73
C ASN A 197 -9.62 -28.67 -12.07
N ASP A 198 -9.83 -27.53 -12.72
CA ASP A 198 -10.54 -27.47 -14.01
C ASP A 198 -9.74 -28.11 -15.15
N PHE A 199 -8.41 -28.19 -15.07
CA PHE A 199 -7.62 -28.95 -16.04
C PHE A 199 -8.03 -30.42 -16.11
N ASN A 200 -8.28 -31.05 -14.96
CA ASN A 200 -8.76 -32.42 -14.91
C ASN A 200 -10.27 -32.49 -15.20
N ALA A 201 -11.07 -31.58 -14.63
CA ALA A 201 -12.53 -31.63 -14.76
C ALA A 201 -13.04 -31.37 -16.19
N LEU A 202 -12.34 -30.53 -16.96
CA LEU A 202 -12.66 -30.22 -18.35
C LEU A 202 -12.01 -31.20 -19.35
N GLY A 203 -11.27 -32.21 -18.86
CA GLY A 203 -10.63 -33.21 -19.72
C GLY A 203 -9.48 -32.66 -20.57
N LEU A 204 -8.80 -31.59 -20.12
CA LEU A 204 -7.64 -31.01 -20.81
C LEU A 204 -6.39 -31.88 -20.69
N ILE A 205 -6.39 -32.86 -19.79
CA ILE A 205 -5.26 -33.76 -19.57
C ILE A 205 -5.48 -35.03 -20.39
N ASN A 206 -4.72 -35.16 -21.48
CA ASN A 206 -4.74 -36.32 -22.35
C ASN A 206 -3.59 -37.29 -21.99
N PRO A 207 -3.87 -38.55 -21.58
CA PRO A 207 -2.84 -39.53 -21.23
C PRO A 207 -1.98 -39.97 -22.44
N GLY A 208 -2.40 -39.65 -23.67
CA GLY A 208 -1.59 -39.88 -24.88
C GLY A 208 -0.50 -38.83 -25.13
N ARG A 209 -0.45 -37.75 -24.34
CA ARG A 209 0.57 -36.69 -24.43
C ARG A 209 1.68 -36.96 -23.41
N MET A 210 2.90 -36.64 -23.81
CA MET A 210 4.10 -36.79 -22.99
C MET A 210 4.75 -35.43 -22.79
N VAL A 211 5.31 -35.20 -21.61
CA VAL A 211 6.04 -33.98 -21.26
C VAL A 211 7.44 -34.34 -20.76
N VAL A 212 8.39 -33.45 -21.02
CA VAL A 212 9.74 -33.53 -20.46
C VAL A 212 9.86 -32.49 -19.35
N LEU A 213 9.96 -32.96 -18.11
CA LEU A 213 10.19 -32.07 -16.97
C LEU A 213 11.69 -31.74 -16.90
N ALA A 214 11.99 -30.46 -16.68
CA ALA A 214 13.35 -29.98 -16.46
C ALA A 214 13.95 -30.56 -15.16
N GLY A 215 13.12 -30.77 -14.13
CA GLY A 215 13.57 -31.28 -12.84
C GLY A 215 13.99 -32.76 -12.82
N SER A 216 13.44 -33.61 -13.68
CA SER A 216 13.76 -35.06 -13.70
C SER A 216 14.43 -35.53 -14.99
N SER A 217 14.45 -34.71 -16.05
CA SER A 217 14.92 -35.10 -17.40
C SER A 217 14.26 -36.35 -17.97
N THR A 218 13.22 -36.88 -17.32
CA THR A 218 12.46 -38.06 -17.74
C THR A 218 11.22 -37.62 -18.51
N VAL A 219 10.86 -38.42 -19.51
CA VAL A 219 9.63 -38.26 -20.25
C VAL A 219 8.52 -38.93 -19.44
N GLU A 220 7.53 -38.15 -19.01
CA GLU A 220 6.38 -38.65 -18.25
C GLU A 220 5.09 -38.34 -19.00
N PRO A 221 4.08 -39.21 -18.92
CA PRO A 221 2.76 -38.89 -19.47
C PRO A 221 2.12 -37.75 -18.67
N CYS A 222 1.29 -36.95 -19.35
CA CYS A 222 0.73 -35.72 -18.80
C CYS A 222 -0.19 -35.96 -17.58
N ASP A 223 -0.79 -37.14 -17.45
CA ASP A 223 -1.62 -37.54 -16.31
C ASP A 223 -0.79 -37.80 -15.04
N THR A 224 0.34 -38.51 -15.17
CA THR A 224 1.26 -38.71 -14.06
C THR A 224 1.94 -37.40 -13.70
N ALA A 225 2.38 -36.62 -14.69
CA ALA A 225 3.02 -35.33 -14.44
C ALA A 225 2.11 -34.39 -13.62
N TYR A 226 0.83 -34.29 -13.98
CA TYR A 226 -0.15 -33.48 -13.25
C TYR A 226 -0.34 -33.96 -11.80
N THR A 227 -0.53 -35.27 -11.59
CA THR A 227 -0.90 -35.81 -10.28
C THR A 227 0.28 -36.01 -9.32
N THR A 228 1.40 -36.57 -9.78
CA THR A 228 2.46 -37.07 -8.91
C THR A 228 3.61 -36.06 -8.74
N THR A 229 4.06 -35.43 -9.82
CA THR A 229 5.24 -34.54 -9.78
C THR A 229 4.87 -33.08 -9.57
N LEU A 230 3.88 -32.57 -10.30
CA LEU A 230 3.51 -31.16 -10.26
C LEU A 230 2.54 -30.86 -9.11
N GLY A 231 1.52 -31.71 -8.92
CA GLY A 231 0.53 -31.54 -7.86
C GLY A 231 1.13 -31.53 -6.45
N SER A 232 2.15 -32.37 -6.21
CA SER A 232 2.84 -32.47 -4.92
C SER A 232 3.74 -31.27 -4.62
N ARG A 233 4.30 -30.62 -5.65
CA ARG A 233 5.18 -29.44 -5.53
C ARG A 233 4.42 -28.11 -5.52
N LEU A 234 3.22 -28.07 -6.07
CA LEU A 234 2.44 -26.84 -6.19
C LEU A 234 1.86 -26.35 -4.86
N ALA A 235 1.41 -27.25 -3.99
CA ALA A 235 0.94 -26.90 -2.64
C ALA A 235 2.04 -26.26 -1.76
N PRO A 236 3.24 -26.85 -1.61
CA PRO A 236 4.31 -26.22 -0.84
C PRO A 236 4.79 -24.91 -1.47
N ALA A 237 4.89 -24.83 -2.80
CA ALA A 237 5.23 -23.58 -3.49
C ALA A 237 4.22 -22.45 -3.21
N ALA A 238 2.92 -22.75 -3.16
CA ALA A 238 1.88 -21.78 -2.81
C ALA A 238 2.01 -21.30 -1.36
N THR A 239 2.35 -22.19 -0.42
CA THR A 239 2.58 -21.79 0.99
C THR A 239 3.84 -20.95 1.17
N GLU A 240 4.90 -21.25 0.42
CA GLU A 240 6.13 -20.45 0.41
C GLU A 240 5.86 -19.05 -0.13
N GLU A 241 5.14 -18.95 -1.26
CA GLU A 241 4.79 -17.67 -1.85
C GLU A 241 3.84 -16.85 -0.97
N ALA A 242 2.89 -17.51 -0.30
CA ALA A 242 2.07 -16.87 0.73
C ALA A 242 2.93 -16.25 1.84
N SER A 243 3.96 -16.96 2.32
CA SER A 243 4.88 -16.45 3.34
C SER A 243 5.73 -15.28 2.84
N ARG A 244 6.05 -15.24 1.54
CA ARG A 244 6.77 -14.12 0.90
C ARG A 244 5.87 -12.89 0.85
N ILE A 245 4.64 -13.04 0.39
CA ILE A 245 3.63 -11.96 0.32
C ILE A 245 3.32 -11.43 1.72
N ALA A 246 3.15 -12.33 2.71
CA ALA A 246 2.93 -11.95 4.09
C ALA A 246 4.04 -11.05 4.65
N ARG A 247 5.31 -11.36 4.36
CA ARG A 247 6.47 -10.53 4.74
C ARG A 247 6.48 -9.17 4.06
N ILE A 248 6.05 -9.09 2.80
CA ILE A 248 5.97 -7.81 2.06
C ILE A 248 4.88 -6.91 2.66
N LEU A 249 3.77 -7.52 3.07
CA LEU A 249 2.67 -6.79 3.68
C LEU A 249 3.02 -6.26 5.07
N SER A 250 3.69 -7.08 5.89
CA SER A 250 4.07 -6.75 7.25
C SER A 250 5.58 -6.99 7.48
N PRO A 251 6.43 -6.00 7.14
CA PRO A 251 7.88 -6.15 7.24
C PRO A 251 8.41 -6.14 8.68
N SER A 252 7.66 -5.58 9.63
CA SER A 252 8.03 -5.49 11.05
C SER A 252 7.46 -6.60 11.93
N ALA A 253 6.53 -7.41 11.42
CA ALA A 253 5.96 -8.52 12.17
C ALA A 253 6.74 -9.83 11.92
N PRO A 254 6.86 -10.71 12.93
CA PRO A 254 7.34 -12.07 12.72
C PRO A 254 6.39 -12.87 11.83
N LEU A 255 6.99 -13.80 11.11
CA LEU A 255 6.40 -14.50 9.97
C LEU A 255 5.12 -15.28 10.33
N ALA A 256 5.03 -15.82 11.55
CA ALA A 256 3.84 -16.55 12.01
C ALA A 256 2.59 -15.66 12.00
N ASN A 257 2.70 -14.44 12.51
CA ASN A 257 1.56 -13.53 12.59
C ASN A 257 1.31 -12.80 11.26
N ALA A 258 2.35 -12.56 10.47
CA ALA A 258 2.15 -12.06 9.11
C ALA A 258 1.31 -13.05 8.28
N ASN A 259 1.55 -14.36 8.44
CA ASN A 259 0.78 -15.41 7.78
C ASN A 259 -0.67 -15.47 8.27
N THR A 260 -0.94 -15.29 9.58
CA THR A 260 -2.32 -15.27 10.08
C THR A 260 -3.09 -14.06 9.57
N MET A 261 -2.44 -12.88 9.50
CA MET A 261 -3.05 -11.67 8.93
C MET A 261 -3.40 -11.86 7.44
N LEU A 262 -2.50 -12.45 6.65
CA LEU A 262 -2.78 -12.77 5.25
C LEU A 262 -3.88 -13.83 5.10
N ALA A 263 -3.91 -14.82 5.98
CA ALA A 263 -4.93 -15.88 6.01
C ALA A 263 -6.35 -15.33 6.26
N ALA A 264 -6.45 -14.28 7.07
CA ALA A 264 -7.70 -13.60 7.37
C ALA A 264 -8.14 -12.62 6.26
N MET A 265 -7.20 -11.81 5.75
CA MET A 265 -7.52 -10.75 4.80
C MET A 265 -7.79 -11.24 3.38
N LEU A 266 -7.01 -12.19 2.86
CA LEU A 266 -7.09 -12.55 1.44
C LEU A 266 -8.45 -13.18 1.06
N PRO A 267 -8.99 -14.16 1.80
CA PRO A 267 -10.29 -14.74 1.48
C PRO A 267 -11.43 -13.74 1.64
N ALA A 268 -11.32 -12.84 2.62
CA ALA A 268 -12.29 -11.78 2.85
C ALA A 268 -12.28 -10.75 1.71
N ALA A 269 -11.10 -10.33 1.25
CA ALA A 269 -10.95 -9.43 0.11
C ALA A 269 -11.41 -10.07 -1.20
N GLU A 270 -11.13 -11.36 -1.40
CA GLU A 270 -11.60 -12.11 -2.56
C GLU A 270 -13.12 -12.18 -2.56
N SER A 271 -13.77 -12.53 -1.44
CA SER A 271 -15.23 -12.61 -1.35
C SER A 271 -15.98 -11.34 -1.84
N LEU A 272 -15.34 -10.18 -1.76
CA LEU A 272 -15.89 -8.90 -2.18
C LEU A 272 -15.65 -8.57 -3.67
N ILE A 273 -14.57 -9.08 -4.28
CA ILE A 273 -14.09 -8.64 -5.61
C ILE A 273 -14.17 -9.76 -6.65
N MET A 274 -13.91 -11.00 -6.25
CA MET A 274 -13.95 -12.18 -7.10
C MET A 274 -14.68 -13.26 -6.32
N THR A 275 -15.80 -13.78 -6.81
CA THR A 275 -16.58 -14.86 -6.17
C THR A 275 -15.84 -16.21 -6.22
N ALA A 276 -14.54 -16.21 -5.88
CA ALA A 276 -13.54 -17.20 -6.18
C ALA A 276 -12.42 -17.12 -5.14
N SER A 277 -12.64 -17.72 -3.97
CA SER A 277 -11.83 -18.82 -3.42
C SER A 277 -12.15 -19.03 -1.93
N ALA A 278 -12.05 -20.28 -1.46
CA ALA A 278 -12.39 -20.69 -0.10
C ALA A 278 -11.18 -20.63 0.87
N SER A 279 -9.96 -20.38 0.38
CA SER A 279 -8.75 -20.30 1.22
C SER A 279 -7.61 -19.51 0.57
N THR A 280 -6.77 -18.87 1.38
CA THR A 280 -5.62 -18.05 0.94
C THR A 280 -4.66 -18.80 0.03
N THR A 281 -4.37 -20.07 0.34
CA THR A 281 -3.42 -20.88 -0.44
C THR A 281 -3.97 -21.20 -1.82
N GLU A 282 -5.27 -21.52 -1.93
CA GLU A 282 -5.90 -21.78 -3.23
C GLU A 282 -6.04 -20.48 -4.05
N GLY A 283 -6.36 -19.35 -3.41
CA GLY A 283 -6.36 -18.04 -4.09
C GLY A 283 -4.98 -17.65 -4.63
N ILE A 284 -3.91 -17.87 -3.86
CA ILE A 284 -2.53 -17.63 -4.31
C ILE A 284 -2.15 -18.61 -5.43
N ARG A 285 -2.48 -19.89 -5.29
CA ARG A 285 -2.27 -20.89 -6.34
C ARG A 285 -2.95 -20.50 -7.64
N GLN A 286 -4.20 -20.07 -7.59
CA GLN A 286 -4.95 -19.59 -8.75
C GLN A 286 -4.22 -18.43 -9.44
N ARG A 287 -3.73 -17.46 -8.68
CA ARG A 287 -3.01 -16.29 -9.22
C ARG A 287 -1.65 -16.65 -9.80
N MET A 288 -0.90 -17.56 -9.15
CA MET A 288 0.34 -18.11 -9.72
C MET A 288 0.08 -18.79 -11.06
N MET A 289 -1.00 -19.56 -11.18
CA MET A 289 -1.39 -20.20 -12.44
C MET A 289 -1.79 -19.18 -13.49
N ILE A 290 -2.58 -18.15 -13.16
CA ILE A 290 -2.95 -17.08 -14.10
C ILE A 290 -1.70 -16.36 -14.64
N ASN A 291 -0.77 -16.01 -13.75
CA ASN A 291 0.48 -15.35 -14.15
C ASN A 291 1.36 -16.26 -15.01
N MET A 292 1.41 -17.55 -14.68
CA MET A 292 2.10 -18.54 -15.52
C MET A 292 1.44 -18.71 -16.90
N LEU A 293 0.10 -18.71 -16.98
CA LEU A 293 -0.60 -18.76 -18.27
C LEU A 293 -0.28 -17.53 -19.12
N ASN A 294 -0.23 -16.34 -18.52
CA ASN A 294 0.16 -15.12 -19.22
C ASN A 294 1.63 -15.19 -19.69
N ASP A 295 2.55 -15.61 -18.84
CA ASP A 295 3.98 -15.71 -19.18
C ASP A 295 4.25 -16.78 -20.25
N THR A 296 3.64 -17.96 -20.12
CA THR A 296 3.69 -19.00 -21.15
C THR A 296 3.10 -18.50 -22.47
N SER A 297 1.97 -17.79 -22.47
CA SER A 297 1.40 -17.25 -23.72
C SER A 297 2.32 -16.24 -24.41
N ALA A 298 3.04 -15.42 -23.64
CA ALA A 298 4.00 -14.45 -24.18
C ALA A 298 5.28 -15.11 -24.70
N ASN A 299 5.76 -16.16 -24.01
CA ASN A 299 7.01 -16.84 -24.32
C ASN A 299 6.83 -18.07 -25.23
N MET A 300 5.60 -18.54 -25.46
CA MET A 300 5.30 -19.73 -26.27
C MET A 300 5.92 -19.64 -27.66
N ALA A 301 5.88 -18.46 -28.26
CA ALA A 301 6.47 -18.20 -29.56
C ALA A 301 8.00 -18.44 -29.61
N GLN A 302 8.70 -18.09 -28.54
CA GLN A 302 10.15 -18.33 -28.42
C GLN A 302 10.41 -19.83 -28.23
N ILE A 303 9.57 -20.49 -27.44
CA ILE A 303 9.73 -21.91 -27.12
C ILE A 303 9.41 -22.81 -28.33
N MET A 304 8.43 -22.42 -29.16
CA MET A 304 8.11 -23.12 -30.40
C MET A 304 9.09 -22.82 -31.55
N ASN A 305 10.14 -22.03 -31.29
CA ASN A 305 11.14 -21.64 -32.28
C ASN A 305 10.51 -20.92 -33.49
N ASP A 306 9.44 -20.15 -33.25
CA ASP A 306 8.73 -19.32 -34.23
C ASP A 306 9.23 -17.87 -34.12
N PRO A 307 10.25 -17.47 -34.90
CA PRO A 307 10.93 -16.18 -34.75
C PRO A 307 10.01 -14.98 -34.99
N SER A 308 8.97 -15.13 -35.83
CA SER A 308 8.00 -14.06 -36.11
C SER A 308 7.13 -13.72 -34.89
N ALA A 309 6.67 -14.74 -34.16
CA ALA A 309 5.82 -14.53 -32.99
C ALA A 309 6.66 -14.07 -31.77
N ALA A 310 7.93 -14.50 -31.69
CA ALA A 310 8.89 -14.01 -30.69
C ALA A 310 9.18 -12.51 -30.87
N GLN A 311 9.32 -12.05 -32.12
CA GLN A 311 9.51 -10.63 -32.44
C GLN A 311 8.29 -9.78 -32.07
N THR A 312 7.06 -10.30 -32.25
CA THR A 312 5.86 -9.57 -31.82
C THR A 312 5.75 -9.46 -30.30
N ALA A 313 6.10 -10.51 -29.56
CA ALA A 313 6.12 -10.49 -28.09
C ALA A 313 7.21 -9.56 -27.53
N LEU A 314 8.42 -9.59 -28.11
CA LEU A 314 9.47 -8.62 -27.78
C LEU A 314 9.05 -7.19 -28.14
N GLY A 315 8.36 -7.00 -29.27
CA GLY A 315 7.84 -5.70 -29.69
C GLY A 315 6.81 -5.11 -28.73
N THR A 316 5.85 -5.91 -28.25
CA THR A 316 4.86 -5.47 -27.25
C THR A 316 5.49 -5.23 -25.88
N ALA A 317 6.48 -6.03 -25.49
CA ALA A 317 7.26 -5.81 -24.26
C ALA A 317 8.11 -4.54 -24.33
N MET A 318 8.77 -4.26 -25.46
CA MET A 318 9.53 -3.02 -25.66
C MET A 318 8.60 -1.79 -25.72
N ALA A 319 7.42 -1.94 -26.32
CA ALA A 319 6.42 -0.86 -26.40
C ALA A 319 5.84 -0.51 -25.02
N SER A 320 5.62 -1.50 -24.14
CA SER A 320 5.11 -1.24 -22.77
C SER A 320 6.16 -0.64 -21.83
N GLN A 321 7.45 -0.90 -22.07
CA GLN A 321 8.56 -0.34 -21.26
C GLN A 321 9.05 1.03 -21.75
N ALA A 322 8.84 1.38 -23.02
CA ALA A 322 9.20 2.67 -23.61
C ALA A 322 8.68 3.91 -22.82
N PRO A 323 7.40 3.97 -22.37
CA PRO A 323 6.91 5.13 -21.60
C PRO A 323 7.56 5.24 -20.22
N MET A 324 7.92 4.13 -19.58
CA MET A 324 8.55 4.13 -18.25
C MET A 324 9.98 4.67 -18.30
N GLN A 325 10.74 4.33 -19.34
CA GLN A 325 12.08 4.89 -19.57
C GLN A 325 12.01 6.38 -19.89
N ALA A 326 10.98 6.80 -20.66
CA ALA A 326 10.72 8.21 -20.89
C ALA A 326 10.53 8.93 -19.55
N ILE A 327 9.60 8.48 -18.70
CA ILE A 327 9.32 9.03 -17.35
C ILE A 327 10.58 9.08 -16.46
N ALA A 328 11.41 8.03 -16.46
CA ALA A 328 12.66 7.99 -15.70
C ALA A 328 13.72 9.00 -16.17
N SER A 329 13.63 9.49 -17.41
CA SER A 329 14.53 10.51 -17.96
C SER A 329 14.08 11.96 -17.67
N TRP A 330 12.80 12.18 -17.34
CA TRP A 330 12.24 13.50 -17.03
C TRP A 330 12.99 14.28 -15.93
N PRO A 331 13.48 13.65 -14.84
CA PRO A 331 14.26 14.34 -13.82
C PRO A 331 15.56 14.94 -14.36
N ARG A 332 16.19 14.30 -15.36
CA ARG A 332 17.45 14.78 -15.97
C ARG A 332 17.21 15.95 -16.93
N LEU A 333 16.09 15.94 -17.65
CA LEU A 333 15.64 17.04 -18.50
C LEU A 333 15.25 18.28 -17.67
N ARG A 334 14.61 18.07 -16.50
CA ARG A 334 14.22 19.15 -15.57
C ARG A 334 15.43 19.91 -15.03
N ARG A 335 16.54 19.22 -14.71
CA ARG A 335 17.81 19.85 -14.29
C ARG A 335 18.44 20.75 -15.35
N LYS A 336 18.23 20.46 -16.64
CA LYS A 336 18.81 21.26 -17.74
C LYS A 336 18.00 22.50 -18.10
N ARG A 337 16.70 22.56 -17.74
CA ARG A 337 15.79 23.63 -18.19
C ARG A 337 15.41 24.64 -17.10
N CYS A 338 15.53 24.27 -15.81
CA CYS A 338 15.36 25.19 -14.68
C CYS A 338 16.43 24.91 -13.60
N PRO A 339 17.56 25.64 -13.59
CA PRO A 339 18.65 25.40 -12.63
C PRO A 339 18.32 25.80 -11.19
N TRP A 340 17.28 26.63 -10.99
CA TRP A 340 17.01 27.30 -9.70
C TRP A 340 16.24 26.46 -8.67
N PHE A 341 15.78 25.25 -9.01
CA PHE A 341 15.07 24.36 -8.09
C PHE A 341 15.76 22.99 -7.96
N ALA A 342 17.06 23.00 -7.69
CA ALA A 342 17.82 21.80 -7.33
C ALA A 342 17.90 21.63 -5.80
N THR A 343 17.00 20.79 -5.26
CA THR A 343 17.06 19.99 -3.99
C THR A 343 16.72 20.66 -2.64
N PRO A 344 16.26 19.92 -1.58
CA PRO A 344 16.03 18.46 -1.47
C PRO A 344 14.66 17.99 -0.88
N SER A 345 14.23 16.82 -1.36
CA SER A 345 13.66 15.61 -0.71
C SER A 345 12.73 15.59 0.53
N ASN A 346 12.21 16.66 1.13
CA ASN A 346 11.38 16.51 2.35
C ASN A 346 10.20 17.49 2.46
N TRP A 347 9.24 17.41 1.54
CA TRP A 347 7.97 18.14 1.70
C TRP A 347 6.83 17.12 1.80
N PRO A 348 6.05 17.13 2.90
CA PRO A 348 5.01 16.14 3.12
C PRO A 348 3.87 16.37 2.14
N PHE A 349 3.46 15.26 1.55
CA PHE A 349 2.33 15.04 0.68
C PHE A 349 1.05 15.71 1.22
N TRP A 350 0.58 16.77 0.56
CA TRP A 350 -0.83 17.18 0.58
C TRP A 350 -1.27 17.41 -0.86
N GLU A 351 -2.35 16.74 -1.22
CA GLU A 351 -2.93 16.64 -2.56
C GLU A 351 -3.44 18.00 -3.07
N LEU A 352 -2.72 18.58 -4.03
CA LEU A 352 -3.32 19.39 -5.09
C LEU A 352 -2.51 19.14 -6.37
N SER A 353 -3.23 18.75 -7.43
CA SER A 353 -2.71 18.36 -8.74
C SER A 353 -1.59 19.29 -9.27
N PRO A 354 -0.45 18.75 -9.75
CA PRO A 354 0.65 19.53 -10.34
C PRO A 354 0.26 20.36 -11.59
N SER A 355 -0.90 20.09 -12.19
CA SER A 355 -1.44 20.78 -13.36
C SER A 355 -1.92 22.22 -13.07
N TYR A 356 -2.30 22.52 -11.83
CA TYR A 356 -2.82 23.85 -11.44
C TYR A 356 -1.71 24.88 -11.20
N TRP A 357 -0.54 24.47 -10.72
CA TRP A 357 0.59 25.38 -10.51
C TRP A 357 1.35 25.71 -11.82
N PHE A 358 1.31 24.80 -12.79
CA PHE A 358 1.95 25.02 -14.09
C PHE A 358 1.22 26.07 -14.93
N SER A 359 -0.10 26.19 -14.79
CA SER A 359 -0.93 27.17 -15.49
C SER A 359 -0.86 28.58 -14.89
N LEU A 360 -0.64 28.70 -13.57
CA LEU A 360 -0.55 30.00 -12.88
C LEU A 360 0.81 30.72 -13.03
N LEU A 361 1.92 29.99 -13.18
CA LEU A 361 3.26 30.59 -13.23
C LEU A 361 3.85 30.75 -14.64
N CYS A 362 3.29 30.07 -15.66
CA CYS A 362 3.66 30.27 -17.07
C CYS A 362 2.68 31.17 -17.85
N GLY A 363 1.77 31.87 -17.15
CA GLY A 363 0.79 32.78 -17.74
C GLY A 363 1.32 34.13 -18.26
N LYS A 364 2.65 34.29 -18.45
CA LYS A 364 3.24 35.57 -18.90
C LYS A 364 4.04 35.53 -20.19
N GLN A 365 3.94 34.47 -20.99
CA GLN A 365 4.36 34.49 -22.39
C GLN A 365 3.28 33.83 -23.26
N GLY A 366 2.44 34.67 -23.86
CA GLY A 366 1.45 34.23 -24.84
C GLY A 366 2.11 33.59 -26.06
N ARG A 367 1.39 32.63 -26.65
CA ARG A 367 1.64 31.91 -27.93
C ARG A 367 2.32 30.53 -27.88
N ILE A 368 1.82 29.55 -27.11
CA ILE A 368 2.10 28.11 -27.40
C ILE A 368 0.86 27.19 -27.21
N GLY A 369 -0.32 27.71 -26.83
CA GLY A 369 -1.45 26.89 -26.37
C GLY A 369 -2.33 26.18 -27.41
N VAL A 370 -2.00 26.13 -28.70
CA VAL A 370 -2.92 25.59 -29.74
C VAL A 370 -2.41 24.33 -30.46
N ALA A 371 -1.17 23.88 -30.19
CA ALA A 371 -0.58 22.80 -30.99
C ALA A 371 -0.54 21.41 -30.35
N ILE A 372 -0.85 21.24 -29.05
CA ILE A 372 -0.56 19.96 -28.34
C ILE A 372 -1.81 19.22 -27.85
N LEU A 373 -3.01 19.79 -27.95
CA LEU A 373 -4.27 19.11 -27.56
C LEU A 373 -4.97 18.39 -28.73
N ARG A 374 -4.35 18.33 -29.91
CA ARG A 374 -4.96 17.76 -31.12
C ARG A 374 -4.56 16.31 -31.43
N ASP A 375 -3.58 15.75 -30.73
CA ASP A 375 -3.03 14.43 -31.08
C ASP A 375 -3.43 13.27 -30.15
N ASP A 376 -4.16 13.50 -29.05
CA ASP A 376 -4.52 12.42 -28.09
C ASP A 376 -5.96 11.87 -28.23
N HIS A 377 -6.76 12.31 -29.20
CA HIS A 377 -8.10 11.78 -29.41
C HIS A 377 -8.42 11.51 -30.89
N ALA A 378 -8.04 10.33 -31.37
CA ALA A 378 -8.69 9.68 -32.49
C ALA A 378 -10.08 9.17 -32.06
N LEU A 379 -11.06 10.07 -31.96
CA LEU A 379 -12.49 9.73 -31.97
C LEU A 379 -13.20 10.72 -32.91
N GLY A 380 -13.94 10.15 -33.87
CA GLY A 380 -14.46 10.81 -35.06
C GLY A 380 -15.37 12.02 -34.80
N ALA A 381 -15.23 13.00 -35.68
CA ALA A 381 -16.09 14.16 -35.77
C ALA A 381 -17.51 13.78 -36.25
N VAL A 382 -18.54 14.26 -35.54
CA VAL A 382 -19.83 14.61 -36.17
C VAL A 382 -20.01 16.11 -35.99
N VAL A 383 -20.07 16.78 -37.13
CA VAL A 383 -20.15 18.23 -37.33
C VAL A 383 -21.54 18.73 -36.95
N GLY A 384 -21.60 19.73 -36.07
CA GLY A 384 -22.79 20.54 -35.80
C GLY A 384 -22.42 22.02 -35.83
N THR A 385 -22.69 22.68 -36.94
CA THR A 385 -22.49 24.12 -37.16
C THR A 385 -23.38 24.99 -36.26
N PRO A 386 -22.93 26.18 -35.82
CA PRO A 386 -23.73 27.08 -34.99
C PRO A 386 -24.67 27.93 -35.85
N VAL A 387 -25.97 27.87 -35.58
CA VAL A 387 -26.92 28.88 -36.09
C VAL A 387 -27.03 30.00 -35.06
N ARG A 388 -26.77 31.21 -35.54
CA ARG A 388 -26.86 32.49 -34.84
C ARG A 388 -28.23 33.12 -35.08
N HIS A 389 -28.62 34.02 -34.17
CA HIS A 389 -29.83 34.88 -34.11
C HIS A 389 -30.97 34.25 -33.30
N ARG A 390 -31.59 34.92 -32.32
CA ARG A 390 -31.76 36.36 -32.10
C ARG A 390 -31.85 36.67 -30.61
#